data_AF-A0A7R7T1Q6-F1
#
_entry.id   AF-A0A7R7T1Q6-F1
#
_cell.length_a   1.000
_cell.length_b   1.000
_cell.length_c   1.000
_cell.angle_alpha   90.00
_cell.angle_beta   90.00
_cell.angle_gamma   90.00
#
_symmetry.space_group_name_H-M   'P 1'
#
loop_
_entity.id
_entity.type
_entity.pdbx_description
1 polymer ?
#
loop_
_entity_poly.entity_id
_entity_poly.type
_entity_poly.pdbx_seq_one_letter_code
_entity_poly.pdbx_strand_id
1 'polypeptide(L)'
;MIQILLVIQVLLVIICLAVFPYQGSSIILESGNVNDFELVYPKKVTVLPTGAMNSAHPCCDPVMCKPKRGEHCISGPCCRNCKFLSPGTICKKAWGDDMNDYCTGISSDCPRNPWKD
;
A
#
# COMPACT_ATOMS: atom_id res chain seq x y z
N MET A 1 -27.82 -25.72 51.46
CA MET A 1 -27.94 -25.95 50.00
C MET A 1 -28.16 -24.66 49.21
N ILE A 2 -29.16 -23.85 49.55
CA ILE A 2 -29.52 -22.62 48.79
C ILE A 2 -28.37 -21.60 48.71
N GLN A 3 -27.63 -21.40 49.81
CA GLN A 3 -26.47 -20.48 49.83
C GLN A 3 -25.33 -20.92 48.88
N ILE A 4 -25.09 -22.23 48.76
CA ILE A 4 -24.03 -22.79 47.90
C ILE A 4 -24.42 -22.63 46.43
N LEU A 5 -25.71 -22.80 46.10
CA LEU A 5 -26.22 -22.60 44.74
C LEU A 5 -26.11 -21.12 44.31
N LEU A 6 -26.36 -20.18 45.22
CA LEU A 6 -26.17 -18.75 45.01
C LEU A 6 -24.71 -18.38 44.75
N VAL A 7 -23.78 -18.96 45.50
CA VAL A 7 -22.34 -18.72 45.31
C VAL A 7 -21.86 -19.23 43.95
N ILE A 8 -22.32 -20.41 43.52
CA ILE A 8 -21.98 -20.98 42.21
C ILE A 8 -22.54 -20.11 41.07
N GLN A 9 -23.77 -19.64 41.20
CA GLN A 9 -24.39 -18.73 40.22
C GLN A 9 -23.60 -17.42 40.08
N VAL A 10 -23.22 -16.78 41.19
CA VAL A 10 -22.45 -15.53 41.17
C VAL A 10 -21.07 -15.75 40.54
N LEU A 11 -20.42 -16.87 40.85
CA LEU A 11 -19.11 -17.21 40.30
C LEU A 11 -19.16 -17.43 38.78
N LEU A 12 -20.20 -18.10 38.28
CA LEU A 12 -20.42 -18.31 36.84
C LEU A 12 -20.62 -17.00 36.08
N VAL A 13 -21.39 -16.06 36.62
CA VAL A 13 -21.62 -14.75 35.99
C VAL A 13 -20.33 -13.94 35.89
N ILE A 14 -19.52 -13.93 36.94
CA ILE A 14 -18.23 -13.20 36.96
C ILE A 14 -17.26 -13.81 35.94
N ILE A 15 -17.16 -15.14 35.88
CA ILE A 15 -16.30 -15.84 34.90
C ILE A 15 -16.76 -15.54 33.48
N CYS A 16 -18.07 -15.53 33.20
CA CYS A 16 -18.60 -15.15 31.91
C CYS A 16 -18.21 -13.71 31.51
N LEU A 17 -18.29 -12.75 32.42
CA LEU A 17 -17.89 -11.36 32.15
C LEU A 17 -16.37 -11.19 31.96
N ALA A 18 -15.56 -12.08 32.54
CA ALA A 18 -14.10 -12.06 32.42
C ALA A 18 -13.60 -12.77 31.15
N VAL A 19 -14.25 -13.88 30.74
CA VAL A 19 -13.90 -14.65 29.54
C VAL A 19 -14.45 -14.00 28.27
N PHE A 20 -15.61 -13.36 28.36
CA PHE A 20 -16.14 -12.48 27.33
C PHE A 20 -15.93 -11.04 27.82
N PRO A 21 -14.72 -10.45 27.73
CA PRO A 21 -14.59 -9.02 27.97
C PRO A 21 -15.51 -8.37 26.95
N TYR A 22 -16.63 -7.85 27.45
CA TYR A 22 -17.65 -7.08 26.77
C TYR A 22 -17.44 -7.05 25.24
N GLN A 23 -18.08 -7.99 24.53
CA GLN A 23 -18.17 -7.95 23.06
C GLN A 23 -18.47 -6.51 22.67
N GLY A 24 -17.46 -5.89 22.06
CA GLY A 24 -17.32 -4.45 22.02
C GLY A 24 -18.59 -3.77 21.52
N SER A 25 -18.96 -2.68 22.19
CA SER A 25 -19.72 -1.64 21.52
C SER A 25 -18.92 -1.20 20.30
N SER A 26 -19.22 -1.78 19.14
CA SER A 26 -19.04 -1.06 17.89
C SER A 26 -19.94 0.17 18.00
N ILE A 27 -19.35 1.30 18.37
CA ILE A 27 -19.93 2.59 18.03
C ILE A 27 -19.95 2.64 16.49
N ILE A 28 -21.11 2.33 15.91
CA ILE A 28 -21.37 2.70 14.52
C ILE A 28 -21.34 4.22 14.52
N LEU A 29 -20.25 4.79 14.00
CA LEU A 29 -20.25 6.13 13.44
C LEU A 29 -21.27 6.09 12.30
N GLU A 30 -22.43 6.69 12.57
CA GLU A 30 -23.44 7.20 11.65
C GLU A 30 -23.69 6.41 10.36
N SER A 31 -24.89 5.81 10.31
CA SER A 31 -25.55 5.33 9.10
C SER A 31 -25.76 6.48 8.11
N GLY A 32 -25.01 6.43 7.00
CA GLY A 32 -25.26 7.18 5.78
C GLY A 32 -25.43 6.24 4.59
N ASN A 33 -26.58 5.54 4.55
CA ASN A 33 -27.23 4.92 3.38
C ASN A 33 -26.34 4.16 2.38
N VAL A 34 -26.17 2.85 2.60
CA VAL A 34 -25.72 1.92 1.54
C VAL A 34 -26.78 0.84 1.41
N ASN A 35 -27.61 0.95 0.38
CA ASN A 35 -28.52 -0.12 -0.03
C ASN A 35 -27.69 -1.24 -0.67
N ASP A 36 -27.80 -2.44 -0.08
CA ASP A 36 -27.34 -3.70 -0.63
C ASP A 36 -27.97 -3.97 -2.01
N PHE A 37 -27.14 -4.32 -3.01
CA PHE A 37 -27.58 -5.19 -4.09
C PHE A 37 -26.53 -6.26 -4.38
N GLU A 38 -27.06 -7.46 -4.51
CA GLU A 38 -26.47 -8.79 -4.40
C GLU A 38 -25.52 -9.14 -5.58
N LEU A 39 -24.36 -9.72 -5.25
CA LEU A 39 -23.37 -10.24 -6.19
C LEU A 39 -23.79 -11.63 -6.69
N VAL A 40 -24.50 -11.71 -7.81
CA VAL A 40 -24.75 -12.97 -8.52
C VAL A 40 -24.61 -12.79 -10.06
N TYR A 41 -23.52 -13.39 -10.58
CA TYR A 41 -23.10 -13.69 -11.97
C TYR A 41 -22.04 -12.81 -12.69
N PRO A 42 -21.21 -13.43 -13.56
CA PRO A 42 -19.88 -12.96 -13.94
C PRO A 42 -19.83 -12.44 -15.38
N LYS A 43 -19.49 -11.16 -15.59
CA LYS A 43 -19.17 -10.67 -16.93
C LYS A 43 -18.32 -9.39 -16.89
N LYS A 44 -17.06 -9.54 -17.33
CA LYS A 44 -16.05 -8.52 -17.67
C LYS A 44 -15.98 -7.28 -16.76
N VAL A 45 -14.90 -7.21 -15.99
CA VAL A 45 -14.38 -5.96 -15.40
C VAL A 45 -13.96 -5.03 -16.54
N THR A 46 -14.90 -4.25 -17.08
CA THR A 46 -14.59 -3.07 -17.90
C THR A 46 -14.58 -1.86 -17.00
N VAL A 47 -13.35 -1.45 -16.67
CA VAL A 47 -12.85 -0.10 -16.39
C VAL A 47 -13.62 0.72 -15.35
N LEU A 48 -13.07 0.75 -14.14
CA LEU A 48 -12.98 1.98 -13.36
C LEU A 48 -11.86 1.86 -12.31
N PRO A 49 -10.71 2.54 -12.43
CA PRO A 49 -10.04 3.04 -11.26
C PRO A 49 -10.70 4.38 -10.93
N THR A 50 -11.53 4.32 -9.91
CA THR A 50 -12.19 5.44 -9.26
C THR A 50 -11.19 6.57 -9.10
N GLY A 51 -11.49 7.72 -9.69
CA GLY A 51 -10.69 8.92 -9.58
C GLY A 51 -10.64 9.41 -8.15
N ALA A 52 -9.61 8.96 -7.42
CA ALA A 52 -9.16 9.54 -6.16
C ALA A 52 -7.73 9.06 -5.84
N MET A 53 -6.79 9.26 -6.76
CA MET A 53 -5.37 9.36 -6.42
C MET A 53 -4.97 10.81 -6.65
N ASN A 54 -5.27 11.61 -5.66
CA ASN A 54 -4.94 13.04 -5.57
C ASN A 54 -3.43 13.13 -5.32
N SER A 55 -2.69 12.86 -6.39
CA SER A 55 -1.28 13.15 -6.63
C SER A 55 -1.01 12.68 -8.06
N ALA A 56 -1.44 13.47 -9.04
CA ALA A 56 -1.08 13.22 -10.43
C ALA A 56 0.45 13.33 -10.54
N HIS A 57 1.14 12.19 -10.48
CA HIS A 57 2.59 12.19 -10.67
C HIS A 57 2.87 12.79 -12.05
N PRO A 58 3.70 13.83 -12.17
CA PRO A 58 3.82 14.62 -13.40
C PRO A 58 4.22 13.78 -14.62
N CYS A 59 4.95 12.68 -14.38
CA CYS A 59 5.40 11.73 -15.40
C CYS A 59 4.43 10.57 -15.69
N CYS A 60 3.40 10.35 -14.87
CA CYS A 60 2.51 9.19 -14.99
C CYS A 60 1.24 9.53 -15.77
N ASP A 61 0.83 8.64 -16.67
CA ASP A 61 -0.48 8.64 -17.30
C ASP A 61 -1.48 7.89 -16.39
N PRO A 62 -2.52 8.55 -15.85
CA PRO A 62 -3.45 7.96 -14.89
C PRO A 62 -4.40 6.93 -15.52
N VAL A 63 -4.51 6.90 -16.85
CA VAL A 63 -5.35 5.94 -17.58
C VAL A 63 -4.55 4.69 -17.93
N MET A 64 -3.30 4.86 -18.35
CA MET A 64 -2.45 3.76 -18.81
C MET A 64 -1.55 3.17 -17.72
N CYS A 65 -1.38 3.84 -16.58
CA CYS A 65 -0.42 3.46 -15.53
C CYS A 65 1.01 3.26 -16.09
N LYS A 66 1.39 4.13 -17.03
CA LYS A 66 2.69 4.14 -17.74
C LYS A 66 3.24 5.56 -17.77
N PRO A 67 4.53 5.74 -18.12
CA PRO A 67 5.01 7.07 -18.46
C PRO A 67 4.10 7.71 -19.53
N LYS A 68 3.88 9.02 -19.41
CA LYS A 68 3.16 9.79 -20.45
C LYS A 68 3.83 9.60 -21.81
N ARG A 69 3.07 9.78 -22.90
CA ARG A 69 3.64 9.72 -24.26
C ARG A 69 4.83 10.68 -24.39
N GLY A 70 5.97 10.16 -24.85
CA GLY A 70 7.21 10.91 -25.00
C GLY A 70 8.12 10.92 -23.76
N GLU A 71 7.65 10.39 -22.64
CA GLU A 71 8.44 10.22 -21.42
C GLU A 71 8.96 8.78 -21.28
N HIS A 72 10.07 8.63 -20.55
CA HIS A 72 10.78 7.35 -20.42
C HIS A 72 10.63 6.70 -19.04
N CYS A 73 10.41 7.50 -18.00
CA CYS A 73 10.33 7.01 -16.63
C CYS A 73 9.30 7.77 -15.79
N ILE A 74 8.80 7.12 -14.75
CA ILE A 74 7.90 7.73 -13.77
C ILE A 74 8.71 8.16 -12.54
N SER A 75 9.44 7.22 -11.95
CA SER A 75 10.25 7.43 -10.75
C SER A 75 11.53 6.61 -10.83
N GLY A 76 12.48 6.88 -9.94
CA GLY A 76 13.72 6.13 -9.80
C GLY A 76 14.95 7.04 -9.66
N PRO A 77 16.07 6.51 -9.13
CA PRO A 77 17.30 7.28 -8.93
C PRO A 77 17.93 7.76 -10.23
N CYS A 78 17.68 7.07 -11.35
CA CYS A 78 18.13 7.45 -12.69
C CYS A 78 17.05 8.15 -13.52
N CYS A 79 16.01 8.70 -12.88
CA CYS A 79 14.93 9.42 -13.53
C CYS A 79 14.94 10.90 -13.12
N ARG A 80 15.00 11.81 -14.09
CA ARG A 80 14.76 13.25 -13.87
C ARG A 80 13.95 13.83 -15.00
N ASN A 81 13.00 14.70 -14.64
CA ASN A 81 12.06 15.31 -15.60
C ASN A 81 11.50 14.26 -16.57
N CYS A 82 11.10 13.11 -16.01
CA CYS A 82 10.49 12.00 -16.74
C CYS A 82 11.38 11.34 -17.82
N LYS A 83 12.69 11.62 -17.82
CA LYS A 83 13.70 11.04 -18.71
C LYS A 83 14.79 10.30 -17.95
N PHE A 84 15.40 9.31 -18.62
CA PHE A 84 16.58 8.66 -18.07
C PHE A 84 17.76 9.62 -18.02
N LEU A 85 18.48 9.59 -16.90
CA LEU A 85 19.76 10.29 -16.77
C LEU A 85 20.80 9.67 -17.69
N SER A 86 21.72 10.49 -18.21
CA SER A 86 22.80 10.05 -19.11
C SER A 86 23.64 8.92 -18.49
N PRO A 87 24.16 7.99 -19.31
CA PRO A 87 25.07 6.95 -18.83
C PRO A 87 26.26 7.56 -18.09
N GLY A 88 26.68 6.93 -16.99
CA GLY A 88 27.77 7.44 -16.16
C GLY A 88 27.35 8.48 -15.12
N THR A 89 26.07 8.84 -15.02
CA THR A 89 25.57 9.67 -13.92
C THR A 89 25.57 8.87 -12.62
N ILE A 90 26.17 9.41 -11.55
CA ILE A 90 26.17 8.75 -10.23
C ILE A 90 24.76 8.69 -9.66
N CYS A 91 24.25 7.48 -9.40
CA CYS A 91 22.94 7.26 -8.80
C CYS A 91 23.01 6.76 -7.35
N LYS A 92 24.13 6.15 -6.95
CA LYS A 92 24.41 5.81 -5.55
C LYS A 92 25.86 6.10 -5.24
N LYS A 93 26.07 6.95 -4.23
CA LYS A 93 27.41 7.28 -3.77
C LYS A 93 27.97 6.11 -2.96
N ALA A 94 29.23 5.79 -3.20
CA ALA A 94 29.98 4.80 -2.46
C ALA A 94 30.21 5.22 -1.01
N TRP A 95 30.58 4.26 -0.17
CA TRP A 95 31.11 4.55 1.15
C TRP A 95 32.55 4.03 1.31
N GLY A 96 33.42 4.82 1.92
CA GLY A 96 34.85 4.55 2.03
C GLY A 96 35.53 4.55 0.67
N ASP A 97 36.33 3.51 0.43
CA ASP A 97 37.11 3.30 -0.79
C ASP A 97 36.35 2.56 -1.90
N ASP A 98 35.05 2.25 -1.68
CA ASP A 98 34.19 1.61 -2.68
C ASP A 98 33.93 2.54 -3.89
N MET A 99 33.52 1.97 -5.02
CA MET A 99 33.17 2.74 -6.22
C MET A 99 31.73 3.29 -6.15
N ASN A 100 31.38 4.29 -6.96
CA ASN A 100 29.97 4.70 -7.08
C ASN A 100 29.19 3.73 -7.98
N ASP A 101 27.87 3.74 -7.87
CA ASP A 101 26.98 3.14 -8.87
C ASP A 101 26.49 4.20 -9.86
N TYR A 102 26.32 3.80 -11.12
CA TYR A 102 26.09 4.70 -12.24
C TYR A 102 24.87 4.30 -13.06
N CYS A 103 24.15 5.30 -13.55
CA CYS A 103 23.06 5.13 -14.51
C CYS A 103 23.56 4.61 -15.85
N THR A 104 22.72 3.86 -16.54
CA THR A 104 22.99 3.27 -17.87
C THR A 104 22.46 4.11 -19.03
N GLY A 105 21.58 5.08 -18.76
CA GLY A 105 20.88 5.84 -19.81
C GLY A 105 19.62 5.17 -20.37
N ILE A 106 19.33 3.93 -19.98
CA ILE A 106 18.23 3.14 -20.53
C ILE A 106 17.23 2.63 -19.48
N SER A 107 17.55 2.80 -18.19
CA SER A 107 16.70 2.40 -17.07
C SER A 107 16.56 3.53 -16.05
N SER A 108 15.43 3.54 -15.33
CA SER A 108 15.21 4.43 -14.19
C SER A 108 15.85 3.92 -12.91
N ASP A 109 16.15 2.63 -12.85
CA ASP A 109 16.80 1.97 -11.73
C ASP A 109 18.32 2.17 -11.76
N CYS A 110 18.93 2.16 -10.58
CA CYS A 110 20.38 2.25 -10.39
C CYS A 110 20.96 0.83 -10.28
N PRO A 111 21.62 0.30 -11.32
CA PRO A 111 22.25 -1.02 -11.24
C PRO A 111 23.50 -0.98 -10.35
N ARG A 112 23.87 -2.13 -9.76
CA ARG A 112 25.15 -2.28 -9.07
C ARG A 112 26.28 -2.13 -10.08
N ASN A 113 27.27 -1.32 -9.76
CA ASN A 113 28.48 -1.23 -10.56
C ASN A 113 29.18 -2.61 -10.60
N PRO A 114 29.44 -3.20 -11.80
CA PRO A 114 30.08 -4.50 -11.94
C PRO A 114 31.52 -4.56 -11.40
N TRP A 115 32.19 -3.41 -11.25
CA TRP A 115 33.55 -3.31 -10.74
C TRP A 115 33.63 -3.15 -9.22
N LYS A 116 32.48 -3.20 -8.53
CA LYS A 116 32.46 -3.28 -7.07
C LYS A 116 32.73 -4.71 -6.63
N ASP A 117 33.72 -4.85 -5.75
CA ASP A 117 34.00 -6.09 -5.03
C ASP A 117 32.85 -6.42 -4.06
#